data_AF-A0A7S3DNJ3-F1
#
_entry.id   AF-A0A7S3DNJ3-F1
#
_cell.length_a   1.000
_cell.length_b   1.000
_cell.length_c   1.000
_cell.angle_alpha   90.00
_cell.angle_beta   90.00
_cell.angle_gamma   90.00
#
_symmetry.space_group_name_H-M   'P 1'
#
loop_
_entity.id
_entity.type
_entity.pdbx_description
1 polymer ?
#
loop_
_entity_poly.entity_id
_entity_poly.type
_entity_poly.pdbx_seq_one_letter_code
_entity_poly.pdbx_strand_id
1 'polypeptide(L)'
;GGSTSEHHDRSLEWVDINDDVYNMFFLSRLGGQAFWYGIYIFVLKLTLYVFLAMDALDIEQPKNVSEQVLVTQFFMLPVAVAMQDDLIATYYLVANIKYTELIQKECPHASNVKFHVANFCRGVDGMFSLFVNFIILMKATEVLSLFLNFAALQFLQTIDNIALRLCADGYLTERLELVANQVMTIQLPNKNNTFLRSLDSILFMSTFTALLIGWGLISFG
;
A
#
# COMPACT_ATOMS: atom_id res chain seq x y z
N GLY A 1 1.56 -53.47 11.15
CA GLY A 1 0.99 -52.52 10.19
C GLY A 1 0.85 -51.20 10.90
N GLY A 2 1.80 -50.30 10.67
CA GLY A 2 1.92 -49.05 11.41
C GLY A 2 3.03 -48.25 10.76
N SER A 3 2.72 -47.66 9.60
CA SER A 3 3.61 -46.77 8.89
C SER A 3 2.77 -45.96 7.91
N THR A 4 3.09 -44.67 7.80
CA THR A 4 2.68 -43.68 6.79
C THR A 4 1.39 -42.90 7.05
N SER A 5 1.40 -42.02 8.07
CA SER A 5 0.72 -40.71 7.94
C SER A 5 1.33 -39.59 8.82
N GLU A 6 2.61 -39.68 9.19
CA GLU A 6 3.32 -38.66 10.02
C GLU A 6 4.40 -37.89 9.23
N HIS A 7 4.17 -37.61 7.95
CA HIS A 7 5.07 -36.74 7.19
C HIS A 7 4.30 -35.63 6.48
N HIS A 8 4.67 -34.39 6.84
CA HIS A 8 4.27 -33.09 6.30
C HIS A 8 3.07 -32.37 6.94
N ASP A 9 3.03 -32.29 8.27
CA ASP A 9 2.50 -31.07 8.90
C ASP A 9 3.65 -30.06 9.03
N ARG A 10 3.99 -29.39 7.92
CA ARG A 10 4.78 -28.15 8.02
C ARG A 10 3.84 -27.17 8.69
N SER A 11 4.06 -26.88 9.97
CA SER A 11 3.36 -25.83 10.71
C SER A 11 3.20 -24.62 9.79
N LEU A 12 1.96 -24.36 9.36
CA LEU A 12 1.65 -23.18 8.56
C LEU A 12 2.08 -21.98 9.39
N GLU A 13 3.06 -21.23 8.90
CA GLU A 13 3.46 -19.97 9.51
C GLU A 13 2.34 -18.96 9.24
N TRP A 14 1.71 -18.48 10.31
CA TRP A 14 0.66 -17.48 10.23
C TRP A 14 1.28 -16.09 10.37
N VAL A 15 0.83 -15.16 9.55
CA VAL A 15 1.35 -13.79 9.53
C VAL A 15 0.17 -12.83 9.57
N ASP A 16 0.34 -11.74 10.31
CA ASP A 16 -0.59 -10.63 10.36
C ASP A 16 -0.76 -10.00 8.97
N ILE A 17 -1.98 -9.61 8.64
CA ILE A 17 -2.23 -8.79 7.45
C ILE A 17 -2.06 -7.31 7.81
N ASN A 18 -1.81 -6.46 6.82
CA ASN A 18 -1.66 -5.02 7.06
C ASN A 18 -2.91 -4.40 7.69
N ASP A 19 -2.70 -3.49 8.63
CA ASP A 19 -3.77 -2.73 9.29
C ASP A 19 -4.24 -1.57 8.41
N ASP A 20 -5.08 -1.86 7.43
CA ASP A 20 -5.64 -0.86 6.53
C ASP A 20 -7.13 -1.06 6.21
N VAL A 21 -7.73 -0.02 5.63
CA VAL A 21 -9.14 -0.01 5.27
C VAL A 21 -9.45 -0.95 4.09
N TYR A 22 -8.46 -1.33 3.27
CA TYR A 22 -8.65 -2.33 2.22
C TYR A 22 -8.97 -3.71 2.82
N ASN A 23 -8.39 -4.03 3.98
CA ASN A 23 -8.74 -5.25 4.69
C ASN A 23 -10.12 -5.17 5.37
N MET A 24 -10.63 -3.99 5.72
CA MET A 24 -12.05 -3.84 6.09
C MET A 24 -12.97 -4.18 4.92
N PHE A 25 -12.63 -3.75 3.70
CA PHE A 25 -13.35 -4.12 2.49
C PHE A 25 -13.32 -5.65 2.27
N PHE A 26 -12.17 -6.29 2.51
CA PHE A 26 -12.03 -7.75 2.43
C PHE A 26 -12.93 -8.51 3.40
N LEU A 27 -12.95 -8.13 4.68
CA LEU A 27 -13.65 -8.88 5.74
C LEU A 27 -15.15 -8.56 5.83
N SER A 28 -15.58 -7.37 5.37
CA SER A 28 -16.96 -6.91 5.54
C SER A 28 -17.99 -7.58 4.63
N ARG A 29 -19.27 -7.49 5.03
CA ARG A 29 -20.41 -7.88 4.18
C ARG A 29 -20.53 -6.93 2.99
N LEU A 30 -20.73 -7.48 1.78
CA LEU A 30 -21.02 -6.68 0.57
C LEU A 30 -22.21 -5.75 0.80
N GLY A 31 -22.03 -4.46 0.50
CA GLY A 31 -23.03 -3.41 0.72
C GLY A 31 -23.26 -3.03 2.18
N GLY A 32 -22.52 -3.63 3.13
CA GLY A 32 -22.56 -3.25 4.54
C GLY A 32 -21.84 -1.92 4.81
N GLN A 33 -21.94 -1.45 6.06
CA GLN A 33 -21.37 -0.16 6.44
C GLN A 33 -19.84 -0.10 6.28
N ALA A 34 -19.12 -1.13 6.75
CA ALA A 34 -17.65 -1.22 6.59
C ALA A 34 -17.20 -1.30 5.13
N PHE A 35 -18.00 -1.94 4.27
CA PHE A 35 -17.72 -2.02 2.84
C PHE A 35 -17.79 -0.64 2.18
N TRP A 36 -18.86 0.12 2.43
CA TRP A 36 -19.01 1.47 1.90
C TRP A 36 -18.03 2.47 2.52
N TYR A 37 -17.73 2.32 3.80
CA TYR A 37 -16.68 3.11 4.45
C TYR A 37 -15.34 2.90 3.77
N GLY A 38 -14.98 1.65 3.46
CA GLY A 38 -13.72 1.38 2.78
C GLY A 38 -13.64 1.94 1.36
N ILE A 39 -14.73 1.83 0.60
CA ILE A 39 -14.83 2.47 -0.72
C ILE A 39 -14.72 3.99 -0.61
N TYR A 40 -15.38 4.60 0.38
CA TYR A 40 -15.33 6.03 0.60
C TYR A 40 -13.90 6.51 0.86
N ILE A 41 -13.14 5.85 1.75
CA ILE A 41 -11.76 6.20 2.04
C ILE A 41 -10.86 6.03 0.81
N PHE A 42 -11.02 4.94 0.06
CA PHE A 42 -10.27 4.73 -1.18
C PHE A 42 -10.54 5.85 -2.22
N VAL A 43 -11.81 6.17 -2.45
CA VAL A 43 -12.21 7.25 -3.37
C VAL A 43 -11.71 8.60 -2.88
N LEU A 44 -11.75 8.87 -1.57
CA LEU A 44 -11.21 10.07 -0.97
C LEU A 44 -9.70 10.20 -1.24
N LYS A 45 -8.90 9.17 -0.92
CA LYS A 45 -7.45 9.15 -1.19
C LYS A 45 -7.17 9.39 -2.68
N LEU A 46 -7.84 8.65 -3.56
CA LEU A 46 -7.66 8.79 -5.00
C LEU A 46 -8.00 10.20 -5.50
N THR A 47 -9.08 10.80 -4.99
CA THR A 47 -9.48 12.17 -5.34
C THR A 47 -8.43 13.19 -4.90
N LEU A 48 -7.91 13.06 -3.67
CA LEU A 48 -6.85 13.93 -3.16
C LEU A 48 -5.55 13.79 -3.98
N TYR A 49 -5.17 12.56 -4.35
CA TYR A 49 -4.03 12.35 -5.23
C TYR A 49 -4.25 12.93 -6.63
N VAL A 50 -5.47 12.85 -7.19
CA VAL A 50 -5.78 13.47 -8.49
C VAL A 50 -5.63 14.99 -8.40
N PHE A 51 -6.17 15.62 -7.36
CA PHE A 51 -6.00 17.08 -7.17
C PHE A 51 -4.54 17.47 -7.03
N LEU A 52 -3.77 16.71 -6.26
CA LEU A 52 -2.35 16.94 -6.10
C LEU A 52 -1.57 16.71 -7.40
N ALA A 53 -1.94 15.71 -8.19
CA ALA A 53 -1.35 15.45 -9.50
C ALA A 53 -1.64 16.58 -10.48
N MET A 54 -2.86 17.09 -10.52
CA MET A 54 -3.25 18.22 -11.37
C MET A 54 -2.44 19.47 -11.01
N ASP A 55 -2.40 19.82 -9.73
CA ASP A 55 -1.62 20.96 -9.23
C ASP A 55 -0.13 20.80 -9.58
N ALA A 56 0.43 19.61 -9.37
CA ALA A 56 1.83 19.33 -9.69
C ALA A 56 2.16 19.35 -11.19
N LEU A 57 1.20 18.98 -12.05
CA LEU A 57 1.37 19.02 -13.51
C LEU A 57 1.29 20.44 -14.07
N ASP A 58 0.49 21.31 -13.45
CA ASP A 58 0.35 22.72 -13.83
C ASP A 58 1.61 23.55 -13.52
N ILE A 59 2.46 23.10 -12.59
CA ILE A 59 3.76 23.71 -12.32
C ILE A 59 4.68 23.55 -13.54
N GLU A 60 5.22 24.63 -14.10
CA GLU A 60 6.17 24.54 -15.21
C GLU A 60 7.43 23.77 -14.80
N GLN A 61 7.99 22.94 -15.71
CA GLN A 61 9.26 22.28 -15.40
C GLN A 61 10.40 23.31 -15.30
N PRO A 62 11.18 23.30 -14.21
CA PRO A 62 12.28 24.23 -14.06
C PRO A 62 13.39 23.94 -15.07
N LYS A 63 13.71 24.92 -15.92
CA LYS A 63 14.73 24.78 -16.98
C LYS A 63 16.16 24.64 -16.45
N ASN A 64 16.42 25.18 -15.25
CA ASN A 64 17.72 25.10 -14.59
C ASN A 64 17.47 24.81 -13.11
N VAL A 65 17.82 23.59 -12.70
CA VAL A 65 17.78 23.16 -11.31
C VAL A 65 19.19 23.24 -10.74
N SER A 66 19.32 23.67 -9.48
CA SER A 66 20.65 23.71 -8.84
C SER A 66 21.20 22.31 -8.64
N GLU A 67 22.53 22.15 -8.68
CA GLU A 67 23.19 20.87 -8.45
C GLU A 67 22.80 20.24 -7.10
N GLN A 68 22.61 21.09 -6.08
CA GLN A 68 22.17 20.65 -4.75
C GLN A 68 20.79 20.00 -4.77
N VAL A 69 19.87 20.52 -5.58
CA VAL A 69 18.52 19.96 -5.71
C VAL A 69 18.57 18.65 -6.49
N LEU A 70 19.36 18.56 -7.57
CA LEU A 70 19.54 17.30 -8.32
C LEU A 70 20.09 16.17 -7.44
N VAL A 71 21.13 16.46 -6.65
CA VAL A 71 21.71 15.50 -5.71
C VAL A 71 20.67 15.09 -4.67
N THR A 72 19.90 16.05 -4.15
CA THR A 72 18.83 15.75 -3.18
C THR A 72 17.75 14.86 -3.81
N GLN A 73 17.29 15.18 -5.02
CA GLN A 73 16.29 14.38 -5.74
C GLN A 73 16.76 12.93 -5.88
N PHE A 74 18.02 12.70 -6.28
CA PHE A 74 18.61 11.37 -6.39
C PHE A 74 18.53 10.57 -5.07
N PHE A 75 18.91 11.19 -3.95
CA PHE A 75 18.85 10.53 -2.64
C PHE A 75 17.42 10.35 -2.11
N MET A 76 16.47 11.16 -2.57
CA MET A 76 15.06 11.05 -2.19
C MET A 76 14.32 9.94 -2.96
N LEU A 77 14.83 9.45 -4.10
CA LEU A 77 14.20 8.34 -4.85
C LEU A 77 14.04 7.03 -4.03
N PRO A 78 15.07 6.49 -3.36
CA PRO A 78 14.89 5.28 -2.55
C PRO A 78 13.95 5.53 -1.37
N VAL A 79 13.99 6.74 -0.78
CA VAL A 79 13.05 7.16 0.27
C VAL A 79 11.61 7.19 -0.27
N ALA A 80 11.42 7.70 -1.48
CA ALA A 80 10.12 7.80 -2.14
C ALA A 80 9.46 6.43 -2.31
N VAL A 81 10.22 5.41 -2.68
CA VAL A 81 9.73 4.03 -2.82
C VAL A 81 9.49 3.40 -1.46
N ALA A 82 10.42 3.56 -0.52
CA ALA A 82 10.34 2.96 0.81
C ALA A 82 9.16 3.49 1.64
N MET A 83 8.77 4.75 1.45
CA MET A 83 7.61 5.37 2.12
C MET A 83 6.26 4.93 1.54
N GLN A 84 6.21 4.17 0.44
CA GLN A 84 4.95 3.70 -0.13
C GLN A 84 4.41 2.48 0.64
N ASP A 85 3.93 2.67 1.86
CA ASP A 85 3.48 1.59 2.74
C ASP A 85 2.46 0.66 2.05
N ASP A 86 1.47 1.22 1.33
CA ASP A 86 0.47 0.48 0.56
C ASP A 86 1.07 -0.39 -0.55
N LEU A 87 2.08 0.12 -1.25
CA LEU A 87 2.74 -0.59 -2.34
C LEU A 87 3.63 -1.72 -1.81
N ILE A 88 4.41 -1.45 -0.76
CA ILE A 88 5.26 -2.44 -0.09
C ILE A 88 4.40 -3.57 0.51
N ALA A 89 3.29 -3.21 1.17
CA ALA A 89 2.31 -4.16 1.66
C ALA A 89 1.75 -5.03 0.53
N THR A 90 1.44 -4.42 -0.61
CA THR A 90 0.94 -5.16 -1.79
C THR A 90 1.97 -6.15 -2.32
N TYR A 91 3.24 -5.74 -2.42
CA TYR A 91 4.33 -6.64 -2.85
C TYR A 91 4.47 -7.83 -1.90
N TYR A 92 4.47 -7.55 -0.59
CA TYR A 92 4.52 -8.58 0.44
C TYR A 92 3.33 -9.53 0.36
N LEU A 93 2.10 -9.02 0.28
CA LEU A 93 0.89 -9.85 0.23
C LEU A 93 0.85 -10.73 -1.02
N VAL A 94 1.21 -10.18 -2.19
CA VAL A 94 1.27 -10.93 -3.45
C VAL A 94 2.34 -12.01 -3.41
N ALA A 95 3.53 -11.70 -2.87
CA ALA A 95 4.65 -12.63 -2.76
C ALA A 95 4.41 -13.72 -1.72
N ASN A 96 3.89 -13.35 -0.54
CA ASN A 96 4.03 -14.16 0.67
C ASN A 96 2.70 -14.65 1.25
N ILE A 97 1.55 -14.03 0.96
CA ILE A 97 0.30 -14.38 1.66
C ILE A 97 -0.71 -15.12 0.76
N LYS A 98 -1.25 -16.23 1.26
CA LYS A 98 -2.23 -17.05 0.54
C LYS A 98 -3.60 -16.96 1.20
N TYR A 99 -4.63 -16.69 0.39
CA TYR A 99 -6.02 -16.83 0.84
C TYR A 99 -6.32 -18.27 1.26
N THR A 100 -7.01 -18.44 2.38
CA THR A 100 -7.49 -19.73 2.88
C THR A 100 -8.97 -19.64 3.21
N GLU A 101 -9.74 -20.68 2.88
CA GLU A 101 -11.17 -20.74 3.24
C GLU A 101 -11.37 -20.86 4.76
N LEU A 102 -10.33 -21.23 5.52
CA LEU A 102 -10.39 -21.25 6.99
C LEU A 102 -10.76 -19.90 7.58
N ILE A 103 -10.41 -18.79 6.89
CA ILE A 103 -10.77 -17.43 7.33
C ILE A 103 -12.28 -17.22 7.38
N GLN A 104 -13.06 -17.99 6.61
CA GLN A 104 -14.53 -17.88 6.63
C GLN A 104 -15.14 -18.37 7.94
N LYS A 105 -14.41 -19.16 8.73
CA LYS A 105 -14.86 -19.58 10.07
C LYS A 105 -14.88 -18.42 11.05
N GLU A 106 -13.91 -17.50 10.94
CA GLU A 106 -13.80 -16.32 11.80
C GLU A 106 -14.52 -15.11 11.18
N CYS A 107 -14.46 -14.98 9.86
CA CYS A 107 -15.04 -13.91 9.08
C CYS A 107 -15.94 -14.47 7.97
N PRO A 108 -17.24 -14.77 8.24
CA PRO A 108 -18.14 -15.44 7.30
C PRO A 108 -18.34 -14.73 5.97
N HIS A 109 -18.05 -13.43 5.92
CA HIS A 109 -18.20 -12.64 4.71
C HIS A 109 -16.92 -12.59 3.87
N ALA A 110 -15.77 -13.05 4.36
CA ALA A 110 -14.51 -13.03 3.63
C ALA A 110 -14.56 -13.95 2.39
N SER A 111 -14.05 -13.47 1.26
CA SER A 111 -14.06 -14.22 -0.01
C SER A 111 -12.77 -14.00 -0.77
N ASN A 112 -12.34 -15.01 -1.54
CA ASN A 112 -11.12 -14.94 -2.35
C ASN A 112 -11.12 -13.75 -3.34
N VAL A 113 -12.26 -13.48 -3.98
CA VAL A 113 -12.40 -12.34 -4.91
C VAL A 113 -12.15 -11.02 -4.19
N LYS A 114 -12.78 -10.81 -3.03
CA LYS A 114 -12.57 -9.59 -2.23
C LYS A 114 -11.13 -9.44 -1.73
N PHE A 115 -10.46 -10.54 -1.39
CA PHE A 115 -9.04 -10.50 -1.02
C PHE A 115 -8.18 -9.96 -2.18
N HIS A 116 -8.36 -10.50 -3.39
CA HIS A 116 -7.61 -10.03 -4.56
C HIS A 116 -7.98 -8.61 -4.98
N VAL A 117 -9.26 -8.23 -4.90
CA VAL A 117 -9.70 -6.86 -5.19
C VAL A 117 -9.14 -5.87 -4.17
N ALA A 118 -9.15 -6.20 -2.88
CA ALA A 118 -8.55 -5.36 -1.83
C ALA A 118 -7.06 -5.11 -2.11
N ASN A 119 -6.31 -6.18 -2.41
CA ASN A 119 -4.89 -6.08 -2.75
C ASN A 119 -4.64 -5.30 -4.04
N PHE A 120 -5.53 -5.44 -5.03
CA PHE A 120 -5.44 -4.66 -6.26
C PHE A 120 -5.67 -3.16 -6.00
N CYS A 121 -6.72 -2.80 -5.23
CA CYS A 121 -6.98 -1.41 -4.86
C CYS A 121 -5.81 -0.80 -4.08
N ARG A 122 -5.26 -1.53 -3.10
CA ARG A 122 -4.06 -1.11 -2.35
C ARG A 122 -2.86 -0.89 -3.27
N GLY A 123 -2.63 -1.79 -4.21
CA GLY A 123 -1.57 -1.65 -5.21
C GLY A 123 -1.76 -0.44 -6.12
N VAL A 124 -2.98 -0.18 -6.58
CA VAL A 124 -3.32 1.00 -7.39
C VAL A 124 -3.08 2.28 -6.58
N ASP A 125 -3.50 2.33 -5.33
CA ASP A 125 -3.31 3.48 -4.44
C ASP A 125 -1.82 3.77 -4.22
N GLY A 126 -1.03 2.74 -3.87
CA GLY A 126 0.41 2.86 -3.70
C GLY A 126 1.14 3.27 -4.98
N MET A 127 0.77 2.72 -6.14
CA MET A 127 1.35 3.11 -7.42
C MET A 127 1.02 4.56 -7.81
N PHE A 128 -0.23 4.98 -7.58
CA PHE A 128 -0.67 6.34 -7.91
C PHE A 128 -0.02 7.37 -6.97
N SER A 129 0.06 7.07 -5.67
CA SER A 129 0.80 7.87 -4.69
C SER A 129 2.28 8.02 -5.09
N LEU A 130 2.93 6.94 -5.50
CA LEU A 130 4.32 6.97 -5.96
C LEU A 130 4.51 7.82 -7.23
N PHE A 131 3.58 7.71 -8.17
CA PHE A 131 3.60 8.51 -9.40
C PHE A 131 3.48 10.01 -9.10
N VAL A 132 2.52 10.39 -8.25
CA VAL A 132 2.34 11.78 -7.82
C VAL A 132 3.57 12.28 -7.06
N ASN A 133 4.11 11.47 -6.13
CA ASN A 133 5.34 11.79 -5.42
C ASN A 133 6.50 12.04 -6.38
N PHE A 134 6.66 11.19 -7.38
CA PHE A 134 7.70 11.35 -8.39
C PHE A 134 7.53 12.65 -9.19
N ILE A 135 6.33 13.01 -9.65
CA ILE A 135 6.11 14.29 -10.35
C ILE A 135 6.51 15.46 -9.46
N ILE A 136 6.03 15.48 -8.21
CA ILE A 136 6.31 16.58 -7.29
C ILE A 136 7.81 16.67 -6.99
N LEU A 137 8.49 15.54 -6.81
CA LEU A 137 9.94 15.46 -6.66
C LEU A 137 10.65 16.14 -7.84
N MET A 138 10.23 15.83 -9.08
CA MET A 138 10.85 16.39 -10.29
C MET A 138 10.61 17.90 -10.47
N LYS A 139 9.51 18.41 -9.94
CA LYS A 139 9.10 19.82 -10.09
C LYS A 139 9.70 20.75 -9.04
N ALA A 140 10.22 20.22 -7.93
CA ALA A 140 10.75 21.03 -6.86
C ALA A 140 12.05 21.74 -7.27
N THR A 141 12.12 23.05 -6.97
CA THR A 141 13.28 23.91 -7.27
C THR A 141 14.19 24.14 -6.07
N GLU A 142 13.73 23.77 -4.87
CA GLU A 142 14.43 24.01 -3.62
C GLU A 142 14.45 22.73 -2.77
N VAL A 143 15.55 22.54 -2.03
CA VAL A 143 15.72 21.39 -1.14
C VAL A 143 14.65 21.37 -0.04
N LEU A 144 14.31 22.53 0.52
CA LEU A 144 13.28 22.63 1.55
C LEU A 144 11.91 22.20 1.00
N SER A 145 11.55 22.64 -0.21
CA SER A 145 10.30 22.25 -0.86
C SER A 145 10.22 20.75 -1.10
N LEU A 146 11.32 20.08 -1.45
CA LEU A 146 11.38 18.62 -1.58
C LEU A 146 10.92 17.93 -0.28
N PHE A 147 11.50 18.31 0.86
CA PHE A 147 11.16 17.70 2.15
C PHE A 147 9.72 18.02 2.59
N LEU A 148 9.25 19.25 2.37
CA LEU A 148 7.88 19.65 2.71
C LEU A 148 6.85 18.86 1.89
N ASN A 149 7.11 18.69 0.59
CA ASN A 149 6.25 17.92 -0.30
C ASN A 149 6.19 16.43 0.12
N PHE A 150 7.31 15.85 0.52
CA PHE A 150 7.35 14.48 1.06
C PHE A 150 6.57 14.35 2.36
N ALA A 151 6.71 15.30 3.27
CA ALA A 151 5.94 15.30 4.52
C ALA A 151 4.43 15.39 4.27
N ALA A 152 4.02 16.24 3.31
CA ALA A 152 2.62 16.35 2.91
C ALA A 152 2.09 15.05 2.28
N LEU A 153 2.88 14.40 1.42
CA LEU A 153 2.51 13.12 0.81
C LEU A 153 2.40 11.99 1.84
N GLN A 154 3.32 11.93 2.80
CA GLN A 154 3.24 10.96 3.90
C GLN A 154 1.93 11.11 4.67
N PHE A 155 1.45 12.34 4.88
CA PHE A 155 0.16 12.57 5.51
C PHE A 155 -0.98 11.93 4.69
N LEU A 156 -1.02 12.15 3.36
CA LEU A 156 -2.04 11.53 2.50
C LEU A 156 -1.98 10.00 2.54
N GLN A 157 -0.79 9.41 2.57
CA GLN A 157 -0.59 7.97 2.62
C GLN A 157 -1.18 7.37 3.89
N THR A 158 -1.07 8.04 5.03
CA THR A 158 -1.57 7.53 6.33
C THR A 158 -3.09 7.62 6.52
N ILE A 159 -3.84 8.24 5.60
CA ILE A 159 -5.28 8.53 5.78
C ILE A 159 -6.09 7.26 6.04
N ASP A 160 -5.82 6.17 5.32
CA ASP A 160 -6.55 4.91 5.50
C ASP A 160 -6.17 4.20 6.80
N ASN A 161 -4.90 4.17 7.21
CA ASN A 161 -4.56 3.63 8.53
C ASN A 161 -5.21 4.44 9.66
N ILE A 162 -5.24 5.78 9.53
CA ILE A 162 -5.95 6.66 10.48
C ILE A 162 -7.45 6.34 10.48
N ALA A 163 -8.06 6.18 9.31
CA ALA A 163 -9.47 5.83 9.17
C ALA A 163 -9.81 4.47 9.82
N LEU A 164 -8.94 3.47 9.64
CA LEU A 164 -9.08 2.18 10.33
C LEU A 164 -9.00 2.35 11.85
N ARG A 165 -8.00 3.09 12.36
CA ARG A 165 -7.83 3.33 13.80
C ARG A 165 -9.02 4.08 14.40
N LEU A 166 -9.55 5.09 13.71
CA LEU A 166 -10.76 5.79 14.13
C LEU A 166 -11.97 4.85 14.24
N CYS A 167 -12.08 3.85 13.35
CA CYS A 167 -13.08 2.80 13.48
C CYS A 167 -12.82 1.92 14.71
N ALA A 168 -11.59 1.42 14.85
CA ALA A 168 -11.20 0.50 15.93
C ALA A 168 -11.33 1.11 17.34
N ASP A 169 -11.09 2.41 17.47
CA ASP A 169 -11.24 3.17 18.71
C ASP A 169 -12.70 3.56 19.02
N GLY A 170 -13.66 3.17 18.16
CA GLY A 170 -15.09 3.38 18.39
C GLY A 170 -15.63 4.79 18.09
N TYR A 171 -14.85 5.67 17.45
CA TYR A 171 -15.26 7.06 17.19
C TYR A 171 -16.41 7.20 16.18
N LEU A 172 -16.65 6.19 15.34
CA LEU A 172 -17.66 6.24 14.28
C LEU A 172 -18.93 5.48 14.66
N THR A 173 -18.89 4.15 14.63
CA THR A 173 -20.02 3.29 15.01
C THR A 173 -19.51 1.92 15.47
N GLU A 174 -20.23 1.29 16.39
CA GLU A 174 -19.94 -0.07 16.89
C GLU A 174 -19.77 -1.12 15.76
N ARG A 175 -20.57 -1.01 14.68
CA ARG A 175 -20.45 -1.94 13.53
C ARG A 175 -19.13 -1.81 12.78
N LEU A 176 -18.56 -0.61 12.71
CA LEU A 176 -17.26 -0.38 12.08
C LEU A 176 -16.14 -0.81 13.01
N GLU A 177 -16.28 -0.53 14.30
CA GLU A 177 -15.36 -0.96 15.35
C GLU A 177 -15.15 -2.46 15.37
N LEU A 178 -16.24 -3.24 15.32
CA LEU A 178 -16.16 -4.71 15.27
C LEU A 178 -15.35 -5.22 14.07
N VAL A 179 -15.56 -4.64 12.88
CA VAL A 179 -14.83 -5.06 11.67
C VAL A 179 -13.39 -4.57 11.69
N ALA A 180 -13.13 -3.36 12.19
CA ALA A 180 -11.78 -2.82 12.30
C ALA A 180 -10.91 -3.63 13.28
N ASN A 181 -11.47 -3.99 14.44
CA ASN A 181 -10.80 -4.87 15.39
C ASN A 181 -10.54 -6.26 14.80
N GLN A 182 -11.45 -6.79 13.98
CA GLN A 182 -11.21 -8.04 13.24
C GLN A 182 -9.99 -7.93 12.30
N VAL A 183 -9.86 -6.83 11.56
CA VAL A 183 -8.70 -6.58 10.69
C VAL A 183 -7.39 -6.64 11.48
N MET A 184 -7.34 -6.01 12.66
CA MET A 184 -6.15 -5.93 13.50
C MET A 184 -5.75 -7.26 14.16
N THR A 185 -6.65 -8.25 14.19
CA THR A 185 -6.40 -9.54 14.85
C THR A 185 -6.20 -10.71 13.87
N ILE A 186 -6.54 -10.52 12.60
CA ILE A 186 -6.63 -11.64 11.67
C ILE A 186 -5.26 -11.97 11.07
N GLN A 187 -5.01 -13.27 10.95
CA GLN A 187 -3.78 -13.79 10.37
C GLN A 187 -4.08 -14.65 9.15
N LEU A 188 -3.17 -14.66 8.19
CA LEU A 188 -3.24 -15.51 7.01
C LEU A 188 -2.00 -16.40 6.88
N PRO A 189 -2.13 -17.60 6.28
CA PRO A 189 -1.00 -18.50 6.12
C PRO A 189 0.00 -17.96 5.09
N ASN A 190 1.28 -18.07 5.43
CA ASN A 190 2.40 -17.72 4.58
C ASN A 190 2.57 -18.75 3.44
N LYS A 191 3.03 -18.29 2.28
CA LYS A 191 3.45 -19.11 1.14
C LYS A 191 4.85 -19.64 1.41
N ASN A 192 4.96 -20.96 1.52
CA ASN A 192 6.23 -21.67 1.67
C ASN A 192 7.00 -21.84 0.34
N ASN A 193 7.09 -20.80 -0.50
CA ASN A 193 7.81 -20.84 -1.77
C ASN A 193 8.93 -19.79 -1.81
N THR A 194 10.18 -20.26 -1.86
CA THR A 194 11.38 -19.42 -1.87
C THR A 194 11.46 -18.49 -3.09
N PHE A 195 10.97 -18.92 -4.25
CA PHE A 195 10.94 -18.07 -5.44
C PHE A 195 9.96 -16.91 -5.29
N LEU A 196 8.77 -17.19 -4.75
CA LEU A 196 7.77 -16.15 -4.50
C LEU A 196 8.24 -15.18 -3.41
N ARG A 197 8.99 -15.65 -2.40
CA ARG A 197 9.64 -14.78 -1.41
C ARG A 197 10.60 -13.78 -2.05
N SER A 198 11.32 -14.14 -3.10
CA SER A 198 12.17 -13.17 -3.81
C SER A 198 11.40 -12.17 -4.67
N LEU A 199 10.10 -12.42 -4.94
CA LEU A 199 9.29 -11.56 -5.80
C LEU A 199 9.08 -10.17 -5.20
N ASP A 200 8.93 -10.05 -3.88
CA ASP A 200 8.78 -8.74 -3.22
C ASP A 200 9.99 -7.83 -3.47
N SER A 201 11.19 -8.39 -3.37
CA SER A 201 12.48 -7.73 -3.56
C SER A 201 12.69 -7.39 -5.03
N ILE A 202 12.28 -8.27 -5.95
CA ILE A 202 12.30 -8.01 -7.39
C ILE A 202 11.37 -6.83 -7.74
N LEU A 203 10.13 -6.83 -7.22
CA LEU A 203 9.15 -5.77 -7.45
C LEU A 203 9.64 -4.42 -6.89
N PHE A 204 10.20 -4.43 -5.68
CA PHE A 204 10.83 -3.25 -5.09
C PHE A 204 11.96 -2.70 -5.97
N MET A 205 12.92 -3.57 -6.33
CA MET A 205 14.07 -3.17 -7.14
C MET A 205 13.68 -2.72 -8.55
N SER A 206 12.67 -3.35 -9.17
CA SER A 206 12.16 -2.93 -10.48
C SER A 206 11.50 -1.56 -10.41
N THR A 207 10.74 -1.29 -9.35
CA THR A 207 10.09 0.00 -9.11
C THR A 207 11.13 1.10 -8.94
N PHE A 208 12.12 0.87 -8.08
CA PHE A 208 13.22 1.80 -7.86
C PHE A 208 14.02 2.06 -9.14
N THR A 209 14.35 1.01 -9.90
CA THR A 209 15.04 1.13 -11.19
C THR A 209 14.23 1.95 -12.19
N ALA A 210 12.91 1.75 -12.26
CA ALA A 210 12.04 2.53 -13.14
C ALA A 210 12.05 4.03 -12.79
N LEU A 211 12.00 4.38 -11.50
CA LEU A 211 12.09 5.77 -11.06
C LEU A 211 13.46 6.38 -11.33
N LEU A 212 14.55 5.63 -11.14
CA LEU A 212 15.90 6.09 -11.48
C LEU A 212 16.04 6.41 -12.96
N ILE A 213 15.51 5.54 -13.83
CA ILE A 213 15.49 5.78 -15.28
C ILE A 213 14.64 7.01 -15.60
N GLY A 214 13.45 7.12 -15.03
CA GLY A 214 12.58 8.28 -15.23
C GLY A 214 13.23 9.60 -14.79
N TRP A 215 13.86 9.60 -13.61
CA TRP A 215 14.60 10.75 -13.10
C TRP A 215 15.74 11.13 -14.03
N GLY A 216 16.58 10.16 -14.44
CA GLY A 216 17.71 10.43 -15.33
C GLY A 216 17.28 10.98 -16.70
N LEU A 217 16.19 10.46 -17.26
CA LEU A 217 15.65 10.96 -18.53
C LEU A 217 15.13 12.39 -18.44
N ILE A 218 14.47 12.76 -17.33
CA ILE A 218 13.91 14.10 -17.14
C ILE A 218 14.99 15.11 -16.75
N SER A 219 15.97 14.71 -15.93
CA SER A 219 17.02 15.61 -15.45
C SER A 219 18.11 15.92 -16.48
N PHE A 220 18.35 15.02 -17.45
CA PHE A 220 19.45 15.15 -18.40
C PHE A 220 19.06 15.08 -19.89
N GLY A 221 17.77 14.86 -20.19
CA GLY A 221 17.23 14.83 -21.56
C GLY A 221 16.60 16.15 -21.96
#